data_AF-A0A1I2A199-F1
#
_entry.id   AF-A0A1I2A199-F1
#
_cell.length_a   1.000
_cell.length_b   1.000
_cell.length_c   1.000
_cell.angle_alpha   90.00
_cell.angle_beta   90.00
_cell.angle_gamma   90.00
#
_symmetry.space_group_name_H-M   'P 1'
#
loop_
_entity.id
_entity.type
_entity.pdbx_description
1 polymer ?
#
loop_
_entity_poly.entity_id
_entity_poly.type
_entity_poly.pdbx_seq_one_letter_code
_entity_poly.pdbx_strand_id
1 'polypeptide(L)'
;MAQIRLHFYQSLNDFLAPSLSHTEIIHNFDRKASVKDMIESFNVPHTEVGLILANGIAVDFNYIVQDIDYIRIYPALEDSPGTSSVLLRPEPLRPPLFVVDTNLGRLVRYLRLLGFDCLYRNDYDDDAIAQIASEQLRTVLTRDRSLLQRKIITYGYFVRSDMPKIQTKEVLKRFDLYSFLKPLSRCTHCNGKLMETDKREIAHRLKPLTRQHYDRFLICSECNQIYWQGSHSLRVRHLINEFSIKR
;
A
#
# COMPACT_ATOMS: atom_id res chain seq x y z
N MET A 1 -23.23 31.35 2.41
CA MET A 1 -22.78 30.55 1.27
C MET A 1 -21.47 31.10 0.76
N ALA A 2 -20.39 30.43 1.13
CA ALA A 2 -19.07 30.65 0.55
C ALA A 2 -18.86 29.66 -0.59
N GLN A 3 -18.00 30.00 -1.54
CA GLN A 3 -17.73 29.22 -2.74
C GLN A 3 -16.23 29.04 -2.92
N ILE A 4 -15.81 27.81 -3.22
CA ILE A 4 -14.43 27.48 -3.57
C ILE A 4 -14.35 26.80 -4.93
N ARG A 5 -13.15 26.83 -5.50
CA ARG A 5 -12.77 26.08 -6.69
C ARG A 5 -11.78 24.99 -6.30
N LEU A 6 -12.08 23.75 -6.67
CA LEU A 6 -11.27 22.57 -6.38
C LEU A 6 -10.79 21.95 -7.70
N HIS A 7 -9.54 21.53 -7.74
CA HIS A 7 -9.00 20.76 -8.87
C HIS A 7 -8.12 19.61 -8.37
N PHE A 8 -8.56 18.38 -8.65
CA PHE A 8 -7.84 17.17 -8.32
C PHE A 8 -6.98 16.72 -9.50
N TYR A 9 -5.72 16.39 -9.23
CA TYR A 9 -4.77 16.01 -10.28
C TYR A 9 -4.54 14.50 -10.34
N GLN A 10 -4.22 14.02 -11.55
CA GLN A 10 -3.73 12.66 -11.81
C GLN A 10 -4.62 11.58 -11.18
N SER A 11 -4.04 10.64 -10.41
CA SER A 11 -4.70 9.47 -9.85
C SER A 11 -5.73 9.78 -8.76
N LEU A 12 -5.88 11.04 -8.35
CA LEU A 12 -6.99 11.46 -7.49
C LEU A 12 -8.32 11.52 -8.25
N ASN A 13 -8.27 11.69 -9.57
CA ASN A 13 -9.46 11.70 -10.42
C ASN A 13 -10.17 10.33 -10.45
N ASP A 14 -9.47 9.24 -10.11
CA ASP A 14 -10.03 7.89 -10.00
C ASP A 14 -11.11 7.77 -8.90
N PHE A 15 -11.13 8.70 -7.95
CA PHE A 15 -12.09 8.72 -6.84
C PHE A 15 -13.36 9.50 -7.17
N LEU A 16 -13.29 10.42 -8.12
CA LEU A 16 -14.36 11.37 -8.45
C LEU A 16 -15.42 10.75 -9.36
N ALA A 17 -16.62 11.33 -9.32
CA ALA A 17 -17.64 11.03 -10.32
C ALA A 17 -17.14 11.42 -11.73
N PRO A 18 -17.50 10.69 -12.80
CA PRO A 18 -17.01 10.98 -14.16
C PRO A 18 -17.25 12.42 -14.63
N SER A 19 -18.33 13.07 -14.19
CA SER A 19 -18.66 14.47 -14.52
C SER A 19 -17.76 15.50 -13.85
N LEU A 20 -17.09 15.13 -12.76
CA LEU A 20 -16.21 15.98 -11.97
C LEU A 20 -14.72 15.68 -12.20
N SER A 21 -14.44 14.64 -12.97
CA SER A 21 -13.08 14.16 -13.24
C SER A 21 -12.39 15.05 -14.27
N HIS A 22 -11.13 15.41 -14.00
CA HIS A 22 -10.29 16.26 -14.85
C HIS A 22 -10.87 17.66 -15.15
N THR A 23 -11.74 18.16 -14.28
CA THR A 23 -12.35 19.49 -14.39
C THR A 23 -12.14 20.31 -13.13
N GLU A 24 -12.36 21.63 -13.24
CA GLU A 24 -12.47 22.51 -12.09
C GLU A 24 -13.86 22.38 -11.48
N ILE A 25 -13.92 22.06 -10.18
CA ILE A 25 -15.14 21.84 -9.43
C ILE A 25 -15.45 23.08 -8.62
N ILE A 26 -16.61 23.68 -8.86
CA ILE A 26 -17.15 24.74 -8.02
C ILE A 26 -17.95 24.10 -6.88
N HIS A 27 -17.54 24.34 -5.65
CA HIS A 27 -18.18 23.77 -4.47
C HIS A 27 -18.66 24.89 -3.53
N ASN A 28 -19.94 24.85 -3.17
CA ASN A 28 -20.55 25.81 -2.25
C ASN A 28 -20.67 25.17 -0.86
N PHE A 29 -20.41 25.95 0.19
CA PHE A 29 -20.44 25.49 1.56
C PHE A 29 -20.92 26.58 2.53
N ASP A 30 -21.55 26.15 3.62
CA ASP A 30 -22.18 27.04 4.61
C ASP A 30 -21.62 26.90 6.03
N ARG A 31 -20.56 26.11 6.21
CA ARG A 31 -19.93 25.85 7.51
C ARG A 31 -18.42 26.04 7.44
N LYS A 32 -17.78 26.39 8.55
CA LYS A 32 -16.32 26.25 8.65
C LYS A 32 -15.94 24.79 8.47
N ALA A 33 -15.02 24.52 7.55
CA ALA A 33 -14.54 23.19 7.25
C ALA A 33 -13.03 23.22 6.97
N SER A 34 -12.35 22.13 7.32
CA SER A 34 -10.96 21.97 6.92
C SER A 34 -10.89 21.55 5.45
N VAL A 35 -9.74 21.78 4.81
CA VAL A 35 -9.47 21.29 3.46
C VAL A 35 -9.54 19.76 3.41
N LYS A 36 -9.20 19.07 4.51
CA LYS A 36 -9.39 17.63 4.64
C LYS A 36 -10.85 17.24 4.51
N ASP A 37 -11.74 17.86 5.27
CA ASP A 37 -13.18 17.56 5.22
C ASP A 37 -13.74 17.80 3.81
N MET A 38 -13.24 18.84 3.13
CA MET A 38 -13.61 19.14 1.74
C MET A 38 -13.16 18.04 0.80
N ILE A 39 -11.89 17.63 0.85
CA ILE A 39 -11.34 16.54 0.04
C ILE A 39 -12.11 15.22 0.25
N GLU A 40 -12.34 14.86 1.52
CA GLU A 40 -13.02 13.60 1.86
C GLU A 40 -14.50 13.61 1.45
N SER A 41 -15.14 14.78 1.38
CA SER A 41 -16.51 14.90 0.85
C SER A 41 -16.65 14.51 -0.62
N PHE A 42 -15.54 14.54 -1.38
CA PHE A 42 -15.46 14.02 -2.76
C PHE A 42 -15.04 12.54 -2.83
N ASN A 43 -15.07 11.82 -1.71
CA ASN A 43 -14.63 10.42 -1.58
C ASN A 43 -13.14 10.20 -1.90
N VAL A 44 -12.32 11.24 -1.86
CA VAL A 44 -10.86 11.16 -1.99
C VAL A 44 -10.28 10.90 -0.60
N PRO A 45 -9.61 9.76 -0.35
CA PRO A 45 -8.99 9.52 0.94
C PRO A 45 -7.80 10.45 1.16
N HIS A 46 -7.70 11.06 2.34
CA HIS A 46 -6.57 11.95 2.67
C HIS A 46 -5.22 11.22 2.56
N THR A 47 -5.18 9.90 2.77
CA THR A 47 -3.97 9.09 2.61
C THR A 47 -3.43 9.08 1.18
N GLU A 48 -4.27 9.32 0.16
CA GLU A 48 -3.86 9.41 -1.25
C GLU A 48 -3.32 10.79 -1.64
N VAL A 49 -3.49 11.82 -0.79
CA VAL A 49 -3.13 13.21 -1.09
C VAL A 49 -1.72 13.53 -0.62
N GLY A 50 -0.88 14.05 -1.52
CA GLY A 50 0.53 14.38 -1.27
C GLY A 50 0.80 15.85 -1.05
N LEU A 51 0.09 16.71 -1.77
CA LEU A 51 0.29 18.16 -1.73
C LEU A 51 -1.05 18.86 -1.94
N ILE A 52 -1.27 19.90 -1.14
CA ILE A 52 -2.42 20.78 -1.22
C ILE A 52 -1.90 22.20 -1.42
N LEU A 53 -2.37 22.88 -2.46
CA LEU A 53 -2.05 24.27 -2.73
C LEU A 53 -3.33 25.11 -2.66
N ALA A 54 -3.43 25.98 -1.66
CA ALA A 54 -4.49 27.00 -1.57
C ALA A 54 -3.96 28.31 -2.15
N ASN A 55 -4.55 28.80 -3.24
CA ASN A 55 -4.14 30.02 -3.94
C ASN A 55 -2.64 30.05 -4.32
N GLY A 56 -2.05 28.88 -4.56
CA GLY A 56 -0.62 28.75 -4.87
C GLY A 56 0.30 28.52 -3.68
N ILE A 57 -0.21 28.58 -2.45
CA ILE A 57 0.56 28.38 -1.22
C ILE A 57 0.32 26.97 -0.69
N ALA A 58 1.40 26.27 -0.31
CA ALA A 58 1.30 24.95 0.29
C ALA A 58 0.67 25.01 1.69
N VAL A 59 -0.31 24.15 1.94
CA VAL A 59 -1.06 24.09 3.22
C VAL A 59 -1.17 22.65 3.72
N ASP A 60 -1.43 22.49 5.02
CA ASP A 60 -1.69 21.19 5.63
C ASP A 60 -3.20 20.83 5.60
N PHE A 61 -3.54 19.66 6.12
CA PHE A 61 -4.93 19.19 6.21
C PHE A 61 -5.81 20.02 7.18
N ASN A 62 -5.21 20.81 8.08
CA ASN A 62 -5.93 21.62 9.07
C ASN A 62 -6.32 23.01 8.53
N TYR A 63 -5.84 23.38 7.35
CA TYR A 63 -6.21 24.64 6.70
C TYR A 63 -7.73 24.78 6.61
N ILE A 64 -8.25 25.89 7.15
CA ILE A 64 -9.67 26.21 7.09
C ILE A 64 -9.94 26.94 5.79
N VAL A 65 -10.78 26.34 4.94
CA VAL A 65 -11.09 26.89 3.62
C VAL A 65 -11.79 28.24 3.74
N GLN A 66 -11.36 29.20 2.94
CA GLN A 66 -11.95 30.53 2.86
C GLN A 66 -12.84 30.66 1.63
N ASP A 67 -13.74 31.64 1.64
CA ASP A 67 -14.48 32.02 0.43
C ASP A 67 -13.50 32.35 -0.70
N ILE A 68 -13.90 32.07 -1.94
CA ILE A 68 -13.16 32.25 -3.19
C ILE A 68 -11.80 31.52 -3.33
N ASP A 69 -11.45 30.65 -2.37
CA ASP A 69 -10.21 29.86 -2.46
C ASP A 69 -10.16 29.01 -3.73
N TYR A 70 -8.96 28.98 -4.34
CA TYR A 70 -8.61 28.03 -5.38
C TYR A 70 -7.67 26.96 -4.84
N ILE A 71 -8.19 25.75 -4.68
CA ILE A 71 -7.50 24.64 -4.04
C ILE A 71 -7.13 23.60 -5.10
N ARG A 72 -5.83 23.36 -5.25
CA ARG A 72 -5.27 22.32 -6.12
C ARG A 72 -4.74 21.17 -5.28
N ILE A 73 -5.20 19.95 -5.58
CA ILE A 73 -4.90 18.75 -4.80
C ILE A 73 -4.14 17.77 -5.68
N TYR A 74 -2.95 17.38 -5.24
CA TYR A 74 -2.07 16.46 -5.95
C TYR A 74 -1.95 15.15 -5.18
N PRO A 75 -1.86 14.00 -5.88
CA PRO A 75 -1.68 12.72 -5.22
C PRO A 75 -0.33 12.67 -4.48
N ALA A 76 -0.22 11.74 -3.55
CA ALA A 76 1.03 11.37 -2.90
C ALA A 76 1.99 10.78 -3.94
N LEU A 77 2.71 11.63 -4.68
CA LEU A 77 3.70 11.20 -5.64
C LEU A 77 4.94 10.63 -4.93
N GLU A 78 5.61 9.72 -5.63
CA GLU A 78 6.98 9.32 -5.32
C GLU A 78 7.90 10.54 -5.33
N ASP A 79 8.96 10.48 -4.52
CA ASP A 79 9.99 11.49 -4.35
C ASP A 79 10.29 12.26 -5.64
N SER A 80 9.68 13.43 -5.78
CA SER A 80 10.29 14.49 -6.56
C SER A 80 11.03 15.37 -5.56
N PRO A 81 12.36 15.21 -5.39
CA PRO A 81 13.14 16.12 -4.58
C PRO A 81 13.01 17.53 -5.19
N GLY A 82 12.22 18.39 -4.55
CA GLY A 82 12.13 19.80 -4.97
C GLY A 82 10.77 20.50 -4.84
N THR A 83 9.67 19.81 -4.54
CA THR A 83 8.35 20.47 -4.47
C THR A 83 7.74 20.47 -3.06
N SER A 84 7.88 21.63 -2.40
CA SER A 84 7.17 22.13 -1.21
C SER A 84 7.59 21.63 0.19
N SER A 85 7.81 22.61 1.07
CA SER A 85 8.29 22.53 2.45
C SER A 85 7.25 22.06 3.48
N VAL A 86 6.02 21.78 3.06
CA VAL A 86 4.93 21.33 3.95
C VAL A 86 4.68 19.86 3.72
N LEU A 87 5.29 19.03 4.56
CA LEU A 87 4.99 17.62 4.64
C LEU A 87 3.59 17.43 5.23
N LEU A 88 2.64 16.87 4.47
CA LEU A 88 1.31 16.53 4.97
C LEU A 88 1.33 15.43 6.04
N ARG A 89 2.45 14.70 6.13
CA ARG A 89 2.69 13.58 7.03
C ARG A 89 4.20 13.34 7.18
N PRO A 90 4.67 12.67 8.26
CA PRO A 90 6.09 12.33 8.42
C PRO A 90 6.62 11.47 7.26
N GLU A 91 7.94 11.44 7.09
CA GLU A 91 8.60 10.56 6.11
C GLU A 91 8.31 9.07 6.40
N PRO A 92 7.84 8.29 5.41
CA PRO A 92 7.57 6.87 5.58
C PRO A 92 8.86 6.04 5.67
N LEU A 93 8.75 4.85 6.27
CA LEU A 93 9.81 3.84 6.26
C LEU A 93 10.15 3.37 4.84
N ARG A 94 11.42 3.02 4.58
CA ARG A 94 11.90 2.47 3.30
C ARG A 94 12.68 1.16 3.47
N PRO A 95 12.21 0.04 2.91
CA PRO A 95 10.91 -0.12 2.24
C PRO A 95 9.75 0.00 3.26
N PRO A 96 8.55 0.42 2.84
CA PRO A 96 7.38 0.44 3.71
C PRO A 96 7.06 -0.95 4.27
N LEU A 97 6.53 -0.95 5.49
CA LEU A 97 5.90 -2.12 6.09
C LEU A 97 4.40 -2.05 5.80
N PHE A 98 3.77 -3.17 5.43
CA PHE A 98 2.37 -3.17 5.04
C PHE A 98 1.48 -3.83 6.08
N VAL A 99 0.25 -3.33 6.18
CA VAL A 99 -0.90 -4.06 6.70
C VAL A 99 -1.96 -4.07 5.60
N VAL A 100 -2.53 -5.24 5.32
CA VAL A 100 -3.31 -5.45 4.11
C VAL A 100 -4.69 -5.95 4.46
N ASP A 101 -5.69 -5.37 3.80
CA ASP A 101 -7.10 -5.74 3.88
C ASP A 101 -7.33 -7.22 3.53
N THR A 102 -8.33 -7.83 4.18
CA THR A 102 -8.74 -9.23 4.07
C THR A 102 -9.06 -9.63 2.62
N ASN A 103 -9.60 -8.72 1.81
CA ASN A 103 -9.95 -8.98 0.41
C ASN A 103 -8.72 -9.04 -0.54
N LEU A 104 -7.51 -8.73 -0.07
CA LEU A 104 -6.27 -8.69 -0.85
C LEU A 104 -5.31 -9.86 -0.54
N GLY A 105 -5.80 -10.98 0.01
CA GLY A 105 -4.94 -12.10 0.45
C GLY A 105 -3.99 -12.68 -0.62
N ARG A 106 -4.34 -12.62 -1.92
CA ARG A 106 -3.41 -13.03 -2.99
C ARG A 106 -2.26 -12.04 -3.20
N LEU A 107 -2.52 -10.74 -3.12
CA LEU A 107 -1.49 -9.70 -3.15
C LEU A 107 -0.49 -9.91 -2.01
N VAL A 108 -0.99 -10.17 -0.80
CA VAL A 108 -0.15 -10.47 0.38
C VAL A 108 0.81 -11.61 0.11
N ARG A 109 0.33 -12.71 -0.48
CA ARG A 109 1.17 -13.87 -0.79
C ARG A 109 2.28 -13.51 -1.77
N TYR A 110 2.02 -12.65 -2.75
CA TYR A 110 3.02 -12.19 -3.71
C TYR A 110 4.01 -11.21 -3.08
N LEU A 111 3.55 -10.22 -2.31
CA LEU A 111 4.44 -9.28 -1.63
C LEU A 111 5.39 -10.00 -0.64
N ARG A 112 4.87 -10.94 0.16
CA ARG A 112 5.69 -11.78 1.05
C ARG A 112 6.66 -12.66 0.27
N LEU A 113 6.24 -13.21 -0.87
CA LEU A 113 7.13 -14.00 -1.74
C LEU A 113 8.32 -13.17 -2.23
N LEU A 114 8.09 -11.90 -2.53
CA LEU A 114 9.09 -10.93 -2.98
C LEU A 114 9.94 -10.36 -1.82
N GLY A 115 9.62 -10.69 -0.57
CA GLY A 115 10.39 -10.34 0.63
C GLY A 115 9.84 -9.17 1.44
N PHE A 116 8.68 -8.61 1.07
CA PHE A 116 8.10 -7.47 1.80
C PHE A 116 7.33 -7.91 3.04
N ASP A 117 7.45 -7.10 4.09
CA ASP A 117 6.74 -7.30 5.35
C ASP A 117 5.28 -6.90 5.18
N CYS A 118 4.38 -7.88 5.16
CA CYS A 118 2.94 -7.64 5.02
C CYS A 118 2.18 -8.38 6.12
N LEU A 119 1.58 -7.63 7.05
CA LEU A 119 0.61 -8.19 8.00
C LEU A 119 -0.74 -8.38 7.32
N TYR A 120 -1.34 -9.52 7.60
CA TYR A 120 -2.63 -9.94 7.07
C TYR A 120 -3.13 -11.09 7.91
N ARG A 121 -4.38 -11.01 8.32
CA ARG A 121 -5.18 -12.11 8.85
C ARG A 121 -6.60 -12.00 8.32
N ASN A 122 -7.28 -13.14 8.16
CA ASN A 122 -8.64 -13.17 7.61
C ASN A 122 -9.68 -12.57 8.58
N ASP A 123 -9.33 -12.40 9.85
CA ASP A 123 -10.20 -11.92 10.93
C ASP A 123 -9.87 -10.49 11.37
N TYR A 124 -9.07 -9.75 10.60
CA TYR A 124 -8.91 -8.32 10.81
C TYR A 124 -10.14 -7.58 10.33
N ASP A 125 -10.71 -6.76 11.21
CA ASP A 125 -11.67 -5.72 10.85
C ASP A 125 -10.94 -4.39 10.58
N ASP A 126 -11.69 -3.41 10.10
CA ASP A 126 -11.16 -2.07 9.77
C ASP A 126 -10.54 -1.37 10.97
N ASP A 127 -11.10 -1.57 12.17
CA ASP A 127 -10.59 -1.00 13.42
C ASP A 127 -9.20 -1.58 13.74
N ALA A 128 -9.04 -2.90 13.67
CA ALA A 128 -7.77 -3.58 13.89
C ALA A 128 -6.72 -3.19 12.84
N ILE A 129 -7.08 -3.11 11.56
CA ILE A 129 -6.16 -2.68 10.51
C ILE A 129 -5.67 -1.25 10.78
N ALA A 130 -6.58 -0.34 11.10
CA ALA A 130 -6.25 1.05 11.35
C ALA A 130 -5.39 1.23 12.60
N GLN A 131 -5.65 0.45 13.66
CA GLN A 131 -4.84 0.46 14.88
C GLN A 131 -3.42 -0.07 14.62
N ILE A 132 -3.29 -1.21 13.94
CA ILE A 132 -1.99 -1.77 13.55
C ILE A 132 -1.21 -0.79 12.67
N ALA A 133 -1.89 -0.14 11.71
CA ALA A 133 -1.28 0.85 10.84
C ALA A 133 -0.69 2.03 11.63
N SER A 134 -1.45 2.54 12.59
CA SER A 134 -1.06 3.67 13.42
C SER A 134 0.08 3.32 14.37
N GLU A 135 -0.07 2.25 15.16
CA GLU A 135 0.90 1.84 16.19
C GLU A 135 2.24 1.39 15.61
N GLN A 136 2.23 0.73 14.45
CA GLN A 136 3.42 0.14 13.83
C GLN A 136 3.93 0.95 12.63
N LEU A 137 3.34 2.12 12.37
CA LEU A 137 3.66 2.97 11.21
C LEU A 137 3.62 2.19 9.88
N ARG A 138 2.61 1.33 9.73
CA ARG A 138 2.43 0.50 8.52
C ARG A 138 1.55 1.21 7.50
N THR A 139 1.91 1.03 6.24
CA THR A 139 1.09 1.46 5.11
C THR A 139 -0.07 0.50 4.90
N VAL A 140 -1.28 1.03 4.91
CA VAL A 140 -2.50 0.26 4.62
C VAL A 140 -2.62 0.02 3.13
N LEU A 141 -2.78 -1.23 2.70
CA LEU A 141 -3.20 -1.57 1.34
C LEU A 141 -4.65 -2.08 1.40
N THR A 142 -5.55 -1.38 0.74
CA THR A 142 -6.99 -1.73 0.73
C THR A 142 -7.65 -1.26 -0.56
N ARG A 143 -8.84 -1.79 -0.82
CA ARG A 143 -9.77 -1.28 -1.83
C ARG A 143 -10.98 -0.58 -1.22
N ASP A 144 -10.98 -0.38 0.09
CA ASP A 144 -12.00 0.35 0.83
C ASP A 144 -11.55 1.79 1.07
N ARG A 145 -12.33 2.73 0.55
CA ARG A 145 -12.06 4.17 0.72
C ARG A 145 -12.34 4.62 2.15
N SER A 146 -13.36 4.05 2.79
CA SER A 146 -13.78 4.42 4.14
C SER A 146 -12.70 4.05 5.16
N LEU A 147 -12.06 2.89 5.00
CA LEU A 147 -10.88 2.51 5.78
C LEU A 147 -9.78 3.56 5.63
N LEU A 148 -9.42 3.96 4.42
CA LEU A 148 -8.38 4.97 4.17
C LEU A 148 -8.74 6.39 4.66
N GLN A 149 -10.01 6.70 4.88
CA GLN A 149 -10.45 7.99 5.42
C GLN A 149 -10.36 8.06 6.95
N ARG A 150 -10.06 6.95 7.63
CA ARG A 150 -9.91 6.93 9.09
C ARG A 150 -8.75 7.82 9.53
N LYS A 151 -9.03 8.78 10.40
CA LYS A 151 -8.08 9.82 10.83
C LYS A 151 -6.77 9.29 11.45
N ILE A 152 -6.79 8.09 12.03
CA ILE A 152 -5.61 7.47 12.67
C ILE A 152 -4.61 6.88 11.68
N ILE A 153 -5.01 6.70 10.40
CA ILE A 153 -4.16 6.14 9.36
C ILE A 153 -3.31 7.24 8.76
N THR A 154 -1.99 7.10 8.85
CA THR A 154 -1.04 8.07 8.29
C THR A 154 -0.66 7.72 6.84
N TYR A 155 -0.45 6.43 6.57
CA TYR A 155 -0.02 5.93 5.26
C TYR A 155 -1.02 4.90 4.75
N GLY A 156 -1.44 5.08 3.51
CA GLY A 156 -2.39 4.18 2.90
C GLY A 156 -2.38 4.32 1.39
N TYR A 157 -2.77 3.25 0.72
CA TYR A 157 -2.88 3.20 -0.72
C TYR A 157 -4.10 2.39 -1.15
N PHE A 158 -4.91 3.01 -2.01
CA PHE A 158 -6.04 2.40 -2.66
C PHE A 158 -5.56 1.55 -3.84
N VAL A 159 -5.70 0.24 -3.72
CA VAL A 159 -5.30 -0.71 -4.76
C VAL A 159 -6.34 -0.71 -5.88
N ARG A 160 -5.97 -0.17 -7.05
CA ARG A 160 -6.89 0.08 -8.17
C ARG A 160 -7.28 -1.23 -8.88
N SER A 161 -6.30 -2.09 -9.13
CA SER A 161 -6.56 -3.35 -9.85
C SER A 161 -7.28 -4.40 -9.00
N ASP A 162 -8.13 -5.21 -9.62
CA ASP A 162 -8.77 -6.42 -9.07
C ASP A 162 -7.97 -7.69 -9.35
N MET A 163 -7.01 -7.62 -10.27
CA MET A 163 -6.21 -8.75 -10.69
C MET A 163 -4.93 -8.85 -9.84
N PRO A 164 -4.73 -9.90 -9.03
CA PRO A 164 -3.65 -9.95 -8.03
C PRO A 164 -2.23 -9.72 -8.55
N LYS A 165 -1.95 -10.15 -9.79
CA LYS A 165 -0.65 -9.88 -10.42
C LYS A 165 -0.47 -8.42 -10.79
N ILE A 166 -1.53 -7.77 -11.28
CA ILE A 166 -1.51 -6.35 -11.63
C ILE A 166 -1.43 -5.53 -10.34
N GLN A 167 -2.20 -5.89 -9.29
CA GLN A 167 -2.08 -5.30 -7.94
C GLN A 167 -0.63 -5.33 -7.43
N THR A 168 0.07 -6.45 -7.63
CA THR A 168 1.46 -6.57 -7.18
C THR A 168 2.36 -5.60 -7.94
N LYS A 169 2.27 -5.57 -9.28
CA LYS A 169 3.05 -4.63 -10.10
C LYS A 169 2.73 -3.17 -9.78
N GLU A 170 1.45 -2.88 -9.53
CA GLU A 170 0.96 -1.58 -9.10
C GLU A 170 1.63 -1.15 -7.79
N VAL A 171 1.62 -1.99 -6.75
CA VAL A 171 2.27 -1.70 -5.46
C VAL A 171 3.78 -1.59 -5.61
N LEU A 172 4.43 -2.46 -6.38
CA LEU A 172 5.88 -2.39 -6.61
C LEU A 172 6.30 -1.08 -7.27
N LYS A 173 5.52 -0.63 -8.26
CA LYS A 173 5.75 0.64 -8.94
C LYS A 173 5.53 1.79 -7.97
N ARG A 174 4.34 1.86 -7.37
CA ARG A 174 3.85 2.94 -6.51
C ARG A 174 4.78 3.32 -5.35
N PHE A 175 5.53 2.35 -4.83
CA PHE A 175 6.42 2.51 -3.69
C PHE A 175 7.89 2.29 -4.05
N ASP A 176 8.23 2.31 -5.35
CA ASP A 176 9.57 2.04 -5.92
C ASP A 176 10.30 0.84 -5.27
N LEU A 177 9.60 -0.29 -5.15
CA LEU A 177 10.06 -1.44 -4.38
C LEU A 177 11.03 -2.36 -5.12
N TYR A 178 11.25 -2.13 -6.42
CA TYR A 178 12.03 -3.03 -7.28
C TYR A 178 13.47 -3.23 -6.79
N SER A 179 14.10 -2.19 -6.22
CA SER A 179 15.46 -2.25 -5.65
C SER A 179 15.52 -2.96 -4.29
N PHE A 180 14.38 -3.15 -3.64
CA PHE A 180 14.25 -3.77 -2.31
C PHE A 180 13.84 -5.25 -2.36
N LEU A 181 13.70 -5.83 -3.55
CA LEU A 181 13.31 -7.23 -3.72
C LEU A 181 14.29 -8.15 -3.00
N LYS A 182 13.77 -8.95 -2.07
CA LYS A 182 14.49 -10.03 -1.39
C LYS A 182 13.67 -11.31 -1.44
N PRO A 183 13.49 -11.91 -2.64
CA PRO A 183 12.60 -13.04 -2.79
C PRO A 183 12.99 -14.19 -1.85
N LEU A 184 11.99 -14.92 -1.38
CA LEU A 184 12.19 -16.07 -0.48
C LEU A 184 12.87 -15.73 0.86
N SER A 185 12.82 -14.47 1.30
CA SER A 185 13.25 -14.07 2.66
C SER A 185 12.14 -14.12 3.71
N ARG A 186 10.87 -14.22 3.27
CA ARG A 186 9.69 -14.27 4.15
C ARG A 186 8.74 -15.40 3.79
N CYS A 187 8.09 -15.92 4.83
CA CYS A 187 7.09 -16.93 4.74
C CYS A 187 5.83 -16.36 4.07
N THR A 188 5.45 -16.92 2.93
CA THR A 188 4.23 -16.52 2.21
C THR A 188 2.95 -16.79 3.00
N HIS A 189 3.01 -17.69 4.00
CA HIS A 189 1.88 -18.03 4.86
C HIS A 189 1.72 -17.07 6.05
N CYS A 190 2.77 -16.83 6.85
CA CYS A 190 2.67 -16.08 8.11
C CYS A 190 3.52 -14.81 8.20
N ASN A 191 4.25 -14.40 7.15
CA ASN A 191 5.17 -13.23 7.13
C ASN A 191 6.50 -13.41 7.88
N GLY A 192 6.67 -14.49 8.66
CA GLY A 192 7.89 -14.79 9.41
C GLY A 192 9.15 -14.94 8.54
N LYS A 193 10.34 -14.75 9.12
CA LYS A 193 11.60 -14.86 8.38
C LYS A 193 11.87 -16.30 7.95
N LEU A 194 12.40 -16.46 6.74
CA LEU A 194 12.87 -17.74 6.24
C LEU A 194 14.36 -17.87 6.50
N MET A 195 14.75 -19.05 7.00
CA MET A 195 16.15 -19.40 7.29
C MET A 195 16.50 -20.68 6.55
N GLU A 196 17.74 -20.79 6.10
CA GLU A 196 18.26 -22.05 5.58
C GLU A 196 18.32 -23.10 6.70
N THR A 197 17.99 -24.34 6.39
CA THR A 197 18.02 -25.46 7.34
C THR A 197 18.62 -26.70 6.67
N ASP A 198 19.33 -27.51 7.45
CA ASP A 198 19.92 -28.75 6.96
C ASP A 198 18.82 -29.80 6.76
N LYS A 199 18.89 -30.50 5.63
CA LYS A 199 18.00 -31.61 5.29
C LYS A 199 17.90 -32.67 6.39
N ARG A 200 18.98 -32.89 7.15
CA ARG A 200 19.02 -33.85 8.27
C ARG A 200 18.07 -33.45 9.40
N GLU A 201 18.00 -32.17 9.74
CA GLU A 201 17.15 -31.63 10.81
C GLU A 201 15.67 -31.82 10.51
N ILE A 202 15.30 -31.64 9.24
CA ILE A 202 13.91 -31.71 8.79
C ILE A 202 13.54 -33.03 8.12
N ALA A 203 14.46 -34.00 8.02
CA ALA A 203 14.30 -35.24 7.27
C ALA A 203 13.03 -36.02 7.65
N HIS A 204 12.66 -35.98 8.93
CA HIS A 204 11.48 -36.64 9.50
C HIS A 204 10.15 -36.01 9.04
N ARG A 205 10.16 -34.77 8.53
CA ARG A 205 8.99 -34.02 8.05
C ARG A 205 8.85 -34.06 6.52
N LEU A 206 9.88 -34.55 5.82
CA LEU A 206 9.91 -34.58 4.35
C LEU A 206 9.26 -35.84 3.80
N LYS A 207 8.47 -35.70 2.74
CA LYS A 207 7.98 -36.84 1.96
C LYS A 207 9.17 -37.58 1.31
N PRO A 208 9.10 -38.92 1.10
CA PRO A 208 10.22 -39.71 0.59
C PRO A 208 10.85 -39.14 -0.70
N LEU A 209 10.04 -38.79 -1.70
CA LEU A 209 10.54 -38.22 -2.95
C LEU A 209 11.17 -36.83 -2.77
N THR A 210 10.62 -36.00 -1.88
CA THR A 210 11.22 -34.69 -1.57
C THR A 210 12.57 -34.86 -0.88
N ARG A 211 12.67 -35.82 0.03
CA ARG A 211 13.92 -36.19 0.70
C ARG A 211 14.93 -36.79 -0.27
N GLN A 212 14.51 -37.44 -1.35
CA GLN A 212 15.44 -38.02 -2.32
C GLN A 212 16.01 -36.96 -3.28
N HIS A 213 15.19 -36.02 -3.75
CA HIS A 213 15.54 -35.18 -4.90
C HIS A 213 16.00 -33.74 -4.59
N TYR A 214 15.93 -33.28 -3.34
CA TYR A 214 16.25 -31.89 -2.98
C TYR A 214 17.16 -31.80 -1.77
N ASP A 215 18.08 -30.83 -1.78
CA ASP A 215 19.07 -30.62 -0.71
C ASP A 215 19.05 -29.22 -0.11
N ARG A 216 18.35 -28.25 -0.73
CA ARG A 216 18.21 -26.88 -0.21
C ARG A 216 16.81 -26.62 0.30
N PHE A 217 16.71 -26.29 1.58
CA PHE A 217 15.46 -26.05 2.28
C PHE A 217 15.50 -24.74 3.04
N LEU A 218 14.36 -24.06 3.06
CA LEU A 218 14.10 -22.93 3.93
C LEU A 218 13.01 -23.32 4.94
N ILE A 219 13.15 -22.89 6.18
CA ILE A 219 12.14 -23.05 7.22
C ILE A 219 11.75 -21.68 7.78
N CYS A 220 10.46 -21.50 8.05
CA CYS A 220 9.99 -20.30 8.73
C CYS A 220 10.26 -20.38 10.24
N SER A 221 10.83 -19.32 10.81
CA SER A 221 11.09 -19.20 12.26
C SER A 221 9.82 -19.24 13.12
N GLU A 222 8.67 -18.86 12.56
CA GLU A 222 7.42 -18.70 13.31
C GLU A 222 6.50 -19.91 13.20
N CYS A 223 6.15 -20.29 11.96
CA CYS A 223 5.17 -21.36 11.70
C CYS A 223 5.81 -22.71 11.33
N ASN A 224 7.15 -22.78 11.31
CA ASN A 224 7.90 -23.98 10.93
C ASN A 224 7.56 -24.53 9.53
N GLN A 225 6.93 -23.74 8.67
CA GLN A 225 6.63 -24.12 7.29
C GLN A 225 7.92 -24.31 6.51
N ILE A 226 8.05 -25.45 5.81
CA ILE A 226 9.22 -25.81 5.01
C ILE A 226 8.97 -25.46 3.54
N TYR A 227 9.96 -24.84 2.91
CA TYR A 227 9.99 -24.49 1.49
C TYR A 227 11.23 -25.11 0.85
N TRP A 228 11.13 -25.55 -0.41
CA TRP A 228 12.25 -26.12 -1.17
C TRP A 228 12.10 -25.85 -2.66
N GLN A 229 13.20 -25.96 -3.40
CA GLN A 229 13.21 -25.72 -4.84
C GLN A 229 12.68 -26.93 -5.64
N GLY A 230 11.40 -27.27 -5.44
CA GLY A 230 10.71 -28.38 -6.11
C GLY A 230 10.21 -28.08 -7.52
N SER A 231 9.37 -28.94 -8.10
CA SER A 231 8.63 -28.63 -9.35
C SER A 231 7.77 -27.35 -9.24
N HIS A 232 7.30 -27.03 -8.03
CA HIS A 232 6.62 -25.77 -7.73
C HIS A 232 7.55 -24.54 -7.84
N SER A 233 8.87 -24.72 -7.72
CA SER A 233 9.86 -23.64 -7.75
C SER A 233 10.01 -23.00 -9.12
N LEU A 234 9.76 -23.74 -10.21
CA LEU A 234 9.76 -23.16 -11.56
C LEU A 234 8.66 -22.10 -11.71
N ARG A 235 7.45 -22.38 -11.21
CA ARG A 235 6.34 -21.42 -11.20
C ARG A 235 6.64 -20.21 -10.32
N VAL A 236 7.25 -20.44 -9.15
CA VAL A 236 7.65 -19.37 -8.22
C VAL A 236 8.75 -18.49 -8.84
N ARG A 237 9.78 -19.09 -9.44
CA ARG A 237 10.83 -18.34 -10.16
C ARG A 237 10.26 -17.55 -11.33
N HIS A 238 9.33 -18.13 -12.10
CA HIS A 238 8.66 -17.41 -13.18
C HIS A 238 7.86 -16.22 -12.65
N LEU A 239 7.12 -16.38 -11.54
CA LEU A 239 6.42 -15.27 -10.88
C LEU A 239 7.37 -14.18 -10.39
N ILE A 240 8.48 -14.55 -9.74
CA ILE A 240 9.50 -13.60 -9.30
C ILE A 240 10.04 -12.83 -10.52
N ASN A 241 10.44 -13.53 -11.58
CA ASN A 241 10.93 -12.89 -12.80
C ASN A 241 9.87 -11.99 -13.45
N GLU A 242 8.59 -12.38 -13.43
CA GLU A 242 7.49 -11.56 -13.94
C GLU A 242 7.34 -10.24 -13.18
N PHE A 243 7.61 -10.24 -11.87
CA PHE A 243 7.54 -9.06 -11.01
C PHE A 243 8.83 -8.25 -10.94
N SER A 244 10.00 -8.86 -11.19
CA SER A 244 11.29 -8.18 -11.13
C SER A 244 11.56 -7.25 -12.32
N ILE A 245 10.77 -7.31 -13.39
CA ILE A 245 10.94 -6.43 -14.55
C ILE A 245 10.16 -5.13 -14.29
N LYS A 246 10.89 -4.03 -14.09
CA LYS A 246 10.35 -2.67 -14.09
C LYS A 246 9.97 -2.33 -15.53
N ARG A 247 8.70 -2.54 -15.90
CA ARG A 247 8.13 -2.10 -17.19
C ARG A 247 7.36 -0.80 -17.00
#